data_AF-A0A3L7A5P1-F1
#
_entry.id   AF-A0A3L7A5P1-F1
#
_cell.length_a   1.000
_cell.length_b   1.000
_cell.length_c   1.000
_cell.angle_alpha   90.00
_cell.angle_beta   90.00
_cell.angle_gamma   90.00
#
_symmetry.space_group_name_H-M   'P 1'
#
loop_
_entity.id
_entity.type
_entity.pdbx_description
1 polymer ?
#
loop_
_entity_poly.entity_id
_entity_poly.type
_entity_poly.pdbx_seq_one_letter_code
_entity_poly.pdbx_strand_id
1 'polypeptide(L)'
;MARLRSLGHGTGRECRRFGGRRVSDFGAVRLDEHGFSLLLEEHERVILGDLAAQLIQVLEDPEDPVAERLYPDAYPDDAEASAEFRRLTRGDLDDARIAGATLLLETIPEDQDAPILPLDRAGAERVMRSLGDLRHVLAERLGISVASPEGDPNDQFTMLYDWLGYLQESLVLALVSGDEESGRLARA
;
A
#
# COMPACT_ATOMS: atom_id res chain seq x y z
N MET A 1 8.25 -16.80 -53.57
CA MET A 1 8.80 -16.89 -52.21
C MET A 1 8.23 -15.74 -51.39
N ALA A 2 7.55 -16.08 -50.30
CA ALA A 2 6.66 -15.20 -49.54
C ALA A 2 7.42 -14.31 -48.53
N ARG A 3 6.86 -13.11 -48.29
CA ARG A 3 7.20 -12.19 -47.20
C ARG A 3 6.73 -12.75 -45.85
N LEU A 4 7.47 -12.49 -44.79
CA LEU A 4 6.93 -12.41 -43.42
C LEU A 4 7.57 -11.23 -42.67
N ARG A 5 6.70 -10.33 -42.19
CA ARG A 5 6.97 -9.36 -41.12
C ARG A 5 6.94 -10.11 -39.79
N SER A 6 7.78 -9.73 -38.83
CA SER A 6 7.52 -9.99 -37.41
C SER A 6 7.64 -8.67 -36.65
N LEU A 7 6.52 -8.30 -36.03
CA LEU A 7 6.42 -7.32 -34.96
C LEU A 7 6.85 -8.03 -33.67
N GLY A 8 7.81 -7.45 -32.96
CA GLY A 8 8.13 -7.83 -31.58
C GLY A 8 7.98 -6.59 -30.72
N HIS A 9 6.83 -6.48 -30.05
CA HIS A 9 6.58 -5.49 -29.01
C HIS A 9 7.64 -5.64 -27.91
N GLY A 10 8.50 -4.62 -27.77
CA GLY A 10 9.39 -4.51 -26.63
C GLY A 10 8.57 -4.16 -25.38
N THR A 11 8.17 -5.17 -24.62
CA THR A 11 7.74 -4.99 -23.22
C THR A 11 8.98 -4.95 -22.34
N GLY A 12 9.77 -3.90 -22.48
CA GLY A 12 10.76 -3.53 -21.47
C GLY A 12 10.01 -2.85 -20.34
N ARG A 13 9.68 -3.58 -19.27
CA ARG A 13 9.34 -2.95 -18.00
C ARG A 13 10.62 -2.28 -17.50
N GLU A 14 10.72 -0.98 -17.75
CA GLU A 14 11.82 -0.16 -17.31
C GLU A 14 11.81 -0.15 -15.78
N CYS A 15 12.84 -0.78 -15.21
CA CYS A 15 13.03 -0.89 -13.77
C CYS A 15 13.27 0.52 -13.21
N ARG A 16 12.21 1.19 -12.73
CA ARG A 16 12.37 2.47 -12.03
C ARG A 16 13.19 2.20 -10.76
N ARG A 17 14.39 2.79 -10.68
CA ARG A 17 15.24 2.75 -9.48
C ARG A 17 14.71 3.75 -8.47
N PHE A 18 14.28 3.26 -7.31
CA PHE A 18 14.19 4.05 -6.09
C PHE A 18 15.33 3.61 -5.16
N GLY A 19 16.14 4.55 -4.64
CA GLY A 19 17.24 4.25 -3.69
C GLY A 19 18.43 3.42 -4.23
N GLY A 20 18.58 3.23 -5.54
CA GLY A 20 19.77 2.59 -6.13
C GLY A 20 19.92 1.06 -5.91
N ARG A 21 18.98 0.38 -5.24
CA ARG A 21 19.01 -1.08 -5.00
C ARG A 21 18.50 -1.89 -6.20
N ARG A 22 19.14 -3.03 -6.48
CA ARG A 22 18.55 -4.15 -7.25
C ARG A 22 17.82 -5.04 -6.25
N VAL A 23 16.52 -5.27 -6.45
CA VAL A 23 15.74 -6.15 -5.55
C VAL A 23 15.05 -7.26 -6.35
N SER A 24 15.04 -8.47 -5.78
CA SER A 24 14.40 -9.70 -6.25
C SER A 24 14.12 -10.55 -4.98
N ASP A 25 13.02 -11.29 -4.80
CA ASP A 25 12.05 -11.82 -5.77
C ASP A 25 10.73 -11.02 -5.92
N PHE A 26 10.37 -10.09 -5.04
CA PHE A 26 9.13 -9.28 -5.18
C PHE A 26 9.30 -7.77 -4.96
N GLY A 27 10.51 -7.22 -5.08
CA GLY A 27 10.76 -5.81 -4.75
C GLY A 27 11.04 -5.62 -3.26
N ALA A 28 10.44 -4.62 -2.60
CA ALA A 28 10.75 -4.24 -1.21
C ALA A 28 10.36 -5.29 -0.14
N VAL A 29 9.81 -6.45 -0.54
CA VAL A 29 9.34 -7.49 0.36
C VAL A 29 10.12 -8.77 0.15
N ARG A 30 10.57 -9.37 1.26
CA ARG A 30 11.16 -10.71 1.31
C ARG A 30 10.14 -11.67 1.95
N LEU A 31 9.98 -12.84 1.34
CA LEU A 31 9.19 -13.96 1.87
C LEU A 31 10.16 -15.04 2.33
N ASP A 32 10.00 -15.56 3.54
CA ASP A 32 10.76 -16.68 4.08
C ASP A 32 9.89 -17.58 4.97
N GLU A 33 10.52 -18.56 5.65
CA GLU A 33 9.84 -19.50 6.55
C GLU A 33 9.13 -18.82 7.75
N HIS A 34 9.52 -17.59 8.10
CA HIS A 34 8.95 -16.80 9.20
C HIS A 34 7.86 -15.83 8.72
N GLY A 35 7.62 -15.75 7.41
CA GLY A 35 6.57 -14.92 6.82
C GLY A 35 7.12 -13.81 5.93
N PHE A 36 6.57 -12.61 6.08
CA PHE A 36 6.83 -11.46 5.23
C PHE A 36 7.79 -10.49 5.93
N SER A 37 8.62 -9.81 5.16
CA SER A 37 9.62 -8.87 5.67
C SER A 37 9.71 -7.65 4.73
N LEU A 38 9.31 -6.46 5.18
CA LEU A 38 9.58 -5.23 4.43
C LEU A 38 11.05 -4.81 4.62
N LEU A 39 11.71 -4.46 3.52
CA LEU A 39 13.12 -4.08 3.45
C LEU A 39 13.27 -2.57 3.26
N LEU A 40 13.28 -1.82 4.36
CA LEU A 40 13.29 -0.36 4.35
C LEU A 40 14.62 0.20 4.87
N GLU A 41 15.17 1.20 4.17
CA GLU A 41 16.25 2.05 4.69
C GLU A 41 15.77 2.88 5.89
N GLU A 42 16.71 3.41 6.68
CA GLU A 42 16.39 4.20 7.87
C GLU A 42 15.44 5.37 7.56
N HIS A 43 15.77 6.16 6.53
CA HIS A 43 14.93 7.29 6.13
C HIS A 43 13.54 6.86 5.64
N GLU A 44 13.44 5.70 4.98
CA GLU A 44 12.18 5.12 4.54
C GLU A 44 11.30 4.72 5.73
N ARG A 45 11.90 4.16 6.79
CA ARG A 45 11.18 3.80 8.03
C ARG A 45 10.64 5.03 8.75
N VAL A 46 11.45 6.07 8.87
CA VAL A 46 11.02 7.34 9.51
C VAL A 46 9.84 7.93 8.75
N ILE A 47 9.95 8.03 7.42
CA ILE A 47 8.87 8.56 6.59
C ILE A 47 7.60 7.71 6.72
N LEU A 48 7.72 6.38 6.67
CA LEU A 48 6.56 5.49 6.79
C LEU A 48 5.89 5.62 8.17
N GLY A 49 6.68 5.72 9.23
CA GLY A 49 6.20 5.92 10.59
C GLY A 49 5.45 7.24 10.74
N ASP A 50 6.05 8.34 10.27
CA ASP A 50 5.42 9.66 10.31
C ASP A 50 4.09 9.69 9.55
N LEU A 51 4.02 9.00 8.41
CA LEU A 51 2.80 8.88 7.61
C LEU A 51 1.74 8.04 8.33
N ALA A 52 2.11 6.91 8.94
CA ALA A 52 1.19 6.06 9.68
C ALA A 52 0.61 6.80 10.90
N ALA A 53 1.45 7.54 11.64
CA ALA A 53 0.99 8.39 12.73
C ALA A 53 0.01 9.48 12.26
N GLN A 54 0.31 10.14 11.14
CA GLN A 54 -0.61 11.11 10.55
C GLN A 54 -1.94 10.50 10.11
N LEU A 55 -1.94 9.28 9.56
CA LEU A 55 -3.18 8.59 9.20
C LEU A 55 -4.07 8.35 10.41
N ILE A 56 -3.49 7.94 11.55
CA ILE A 56 -4.26 7.78 12.79
C ILE A 56 -4.91 9.10 13.20
N GLN A 57 -4.17 10.21 13.14
CA GLN A 57 -4.74 11.53 13.47
C GLN A 57 -5.89 11.93 12.52
N VAL A 58 -5.78 11.63 11.23
CA VAL A 58 -6.86 11.86 10.25
C VAL A 58 -8.10 11.00 10.56
N LEU A 59 -7.90 9.75 10.96
CA LEU A 59 -9.00 8.82 11.28
C LEU A 59 -9.68 9.17 12.61
N GLU A 60 -8.95 9.75 13.55
CA GLU A 60 -9.46 10.22 14.84
C GLU A 60 -10.19 11.58 14.74
N ASP A 61 -10.02 12.31 13.63
CA ASP A 61 -10.69 13.59 13.36
C ASP A 61 -11.93 13.40 12.45
N PRO A 62 -13.15 13.47 13.00
CA PRO A 62 -14.37 13.31 12.20
C PRO A 62 -14.63 14.45 11.21
N GLU A 63 -13.98 15.61 11.39
CA GLU A 63 -14.15 16.79 10.55
C GLU A 63 -13.11 16.85 9.41
N ASP A 64 -12.15 15.92 9.36
CA ASP A 64 -11.14 15.91 8.31
C ASP A 64 -11.80 15.52 6.95
N PRO A 65 -11.72 16.40 5.93
CA PRO A 65 -12.31 16.13 4.61
C PRO A 65 -11.70 14.91 3.91
N VAL A 66 -10.46 14.54 4.26
CA VAL A 66 -9.79 13.34 3.74
C VAL A 66 -10.51 12.08 4.20
N ALA A 67 -11.09 12.09 5.39
CA ALA A 67 -11.79 10.94 5.93
C ALA A 67 -12.96 10.52 5.01
N GLU A 68 -13.67 11.47 4.39
CA GLU A 68 -14.77 11.15 3.47
C GLU A 68 -14.31 10.30 2.27
N ARG A 69 -13.11 10.54 1.75
CA ARG A 69 -12.56 9.77 0.63
C ARG A 69 -12.22 8.32 0.99
N LEU A 70 -11.97 8.03 2.27
CA LEU A 70 -11.78 6.67 2.78
C LEU A 70 -13.12 5.91 2.87
N TYR A 71 -14.26 6.58 2.74
CA TYR A 71 -15.59 6.01 2.88
C TYR A 71 -16.47 6.31 1.66
N PRO A 72 -16.19 5.69 0.49
CA PRO A 72 -17.03 5.85 -0.68
C PRO A 72 -18.46 5.39 -0.40
N ASP A 73 -19.43 5.98 -1.10
CA ASP A 73 -20.84 5.60 -0.96
C ASP A 73 -21.05 4.15 -1.41
N ALA A 74 -21.59 3.34 -0.50
CA ALA A 74 -21.88 1.93 -0.77
C ALA A 74 -23.03 1.75 -1.77
N TYR A 75 -23.97 2.70 -1.80
CA TYR A 75 -25.11 2.74 -2.71
C TYR A 75 -25.15 4.10 -3.42
N PRO A 76 -24.40 4.29 -4.52
CA PRO A 76 -24.28 5.59 -5.20
C PRO A 76 -25.61 6.19 -5.67
N ASP A 77 -26.60 5.34 -5.95
CA ASP A 77 -27.94 5.74 -6.42
C ASP A 77 -28.97 5.86 -5.28
N ASP A 78 -28.59 5.61 -4.02
CA ASP A 78 -29.47 5.66 -2.85
C ASP A 78 -28.76 6.31 -1.65
N ALA A 79 -28.98 7.61 -1.49
CA ALA A 79 -28.37 8.41 -0.44
C ALA A 79 -28.85 8.00 0.97
N GLU A 80 -30.10 7.55 1.12
CA GLU A 80 -30.64 7.12 2.42
C GLU A 80 -30.01 5.79 2.85
N ALA A 81 -29.91 4.83 1.93
CA ALA A 81 -29.23 3.57 2.19
C ALA A 81 -27.74 3.76 2.46
N SER A 82 -27.07 4.67 1.74
CA SER A 82 -25.65 5.00 1.98
C SER A 82 -25.44 5.66 3.34
N ALA A 83 -26.34 6.55 3.77
CA ALA A 83 -26.27 7.18 5.09
C ALA A 83 -26.47 6.14 6.22
N GLU A 84 -27.44 5.24 6.08
CA GLU A 84 -27.69 4.19 7.07
C GLU A 84 -26.53 3.19 7.13
N PHE A 85 -25.99 2.78 5.98
CA PHE A 85 -24.80 1.94 5.93
C PHE A 85 -23.62 2.58 6.65
N ARG A 86 -23.33 3.86 6.35
CA ARG A 86 -22.25 4.62 7.00
C ARG A 86 -22.45 4.68 8.51
N ARG A 87 -23.68 4.96 8.97
CA ARG A 87 -24.02 4.99 10.40
C ARG A 87 -23.73 3.66 11.11
N LEU A 88 -23.94 2.53 10.42
CA LEU A 88 -23.76 1.20 10.99
C LEU A 88 -22.31 0.70 10.91
N THR A 89 -21.54 1.06 9.88
CA THR A 89 -20.22 0.45 9.64
C THR A 89 -19.03 1.36 9.92
N ARG A 90 -19.23 2.69 10.01
CA ARG A 90 -18.11 3.64 10.09
C ARG A 90 -17.18 3.37 11.26
N GLY A 91 -17.72 3.11 12.46
CA GLY A 91 -16.92 2.81 13.65
C GLY A 91 -16.02 1.58 13.47
N ASP A 92 -16.60 0.45 13.04
CA ASP A 92 -15.83 -0.78 12.82
C ASP A 92 -14.74 -0.61 11.74
N LEU A 93 -15.01 0.21 10.72
CA LEU A 93 -14.03 0.51 9.69
C LEU A 93 -12.91 1.42 10.19
N ASP A 94 -13.23 2.48 10.95
CA ASP A 94 -12.24 3.35 11.58
C ASP A 94 -11.32 2.52 12.50
N ASP A 95 -11.90 1.68 13.37
CA ASP A 95 -11.16 0.79 14.26
C ASP A 95 -10.21 -0.15 13.49
N ALA A 96 -10.68 -0.72 12.38
CA ALA A 96 -9.87 -1.61 11.56
C ALA A 96 -8.71 -0.87 10.86
N ARG A 97 -8.93 0.36 10.38
CA ARG A 97 -7.90 1.19 9.75
C ARG A 97 -6.87 1.67 10.75
N ILE A 98 -7.31 2.15 11.92
CA ILE A 98 -6.44 2.54 13.04
C ILE A 98 -5.59 1.34 13.47
N ALA A 99 -6.19 0.16 13.68
CA ALA A 99 -5.44 -1.03 14.05
C ALA A 99 -4.38 -1.43 13.00
N GLY A 100 -4.66 -1.24 11.71
CA GLY A 100 -3.68 -1.46 10.64
C GLY A 100 -2.53 -0.44 10.65
N ALA A 101 -2.85 0.85 10.84
CA ALA A 101 -1.85 1.91 10.93
C ALA A 101 -0.98 1.78 12.19
N THR A 102 -1.57 1.41 13.33
CA THR A 102 -0.88 1.11 14.58
C THR A 102 0.04 -0.09 14.42
N LEU A 103 -0.43 -1.18 13.79
CA LEU A 103 0.44 -2.33 13.50
C LEU A 103 1.65 -1.90 12.67
N LEU A 104 1.45 -1.07 11.65
CA LEU A 104 2.55 -0.56 10.82
C LEU A 104 3.55 0.24 11.66
N LEU A 105 3.09 1.11 12.57
CA LEU A 105 3.94 1.84 13.51
C LEU A 105 4.73 0.92 14.44
N GLU A 106 4.04 -0.01 15.11
CA GLU A 106 4.63 -0.91 16.09
C GLU A 106 5.64 -1.90 15.48
N THR A 107 5.47 -2.21 14.19
CA THR A 107 6.38 -3.13 13.48
C THR A 107 7.66 -2.42 13.02
N ILE A 108 7.70 -1.09 12.92
CA ILE A 108 8.91 -0.35 12.55
C ILE A 108 9.93 -0.49 13.70
N PRO A 109 11.08 -1.15 13.47
CA PRO A 109 12.07 -1.33 14.52
C PRO A 109 12.71 0.01 14.92
N GLU A 110 12.86 0.23 16.23
CA GLU A 110 13.62 1.35 16.79
C GLU A 110 15.12 1.25 16.50
N ASP A 111 15.61 0.02 16.32
CA ASP A 111 17.01 -0.26 15.99
C ASP A 111 17.32 0.10 14.53
N GLN A 112 18.29 1.00 14.34
CA GLN A 112 18.72 1.46 13.02
C GLN A 112 19.32 0.32 12.19
N ASP A 113 19.89 -0.70 12.85
CA ASP A 113 20.57 -1.83 12.24
C ASP A 113 19.64 -3.03 11.94
N ALA A 114 18.34 -2.93 12.26
CA ALA A 114 17.33 -3.96 11.94
C ALA A 114 16.53 -3.55 10.68
N PRO A 115 16.91 -4.02 9.47
CA PRO A 115 16.29 -3.56 8.21
C PRO A 115 14.95 -4.24 7.89
N ILE A 116 14.31 -4.90 8.85
CA ILE A 116 13.23 -5.87 8.59
C ILE A 116 12.02 -5.54 9.47
N LEU A 117 10.86 -5.35 8.83
CA LEU A 117 9.56 -5.39 9.49
C LEU A 117 8.96 -6.80 9.31
N PRO A 118 9.05 -7.69 10.31
CA PRO A 118 8.49 -9.03 10.21
C PRO A 118 6.96 -8.98 10.32
N LEU A 119 6.27 -9.66 9.41
CA LEU A 119 4.83 -9.72 9.34
C LEU A 119 4.39 -11.16 9.10
N ASP A 120 3.41 -11.64 9.85
CA ASP A 120 2.67 -12.82 9.44
C ASP A 120 1.72 -12.46 8.27
N ARG A 121 1.01 -13.45 7.72
CA ARG A 121 0.07 -13.21 6.60
C ARG A 121 -0.99 -12.17 6.95
N ALA A 122 -1.60 -12.27 8.12
CA ALA A 122 -2.66 -11.35 8.53
C ALA A 122 -2.12 -9.92 8.70
N GLY A 123 -0.92 -9.78 9.22
CA GLY A 123 -0.20 -8.51 9.34
C GLY A 123 0.15 -7.93 7.99
N ALA A 124 0.65 -8.74 7.05
CA ALA A 124 0.93 -8.31 5.68
C ALA A 124 -0.34 -7.80 4.97
N GLU A 125 -1.49 -8.47 5.12
CA GLU A 125 -2.77 -8.01 4.57
C GLU A 125 -3.29 -6.72 5.21
N ARG A 126 -3.03 -6.52 6.52
CA ARG A 126 -3.38 -5.28 7.23
C ARG A 126 -2.49 -4.13 6.77
N VAL A 127 -1.18 -4.32 6.76
CA VAL A 127 -0.21 -3.32 6.29
C VAL A 127 -0.45 -2.95 4.83
N MET A 128 -0.76 -3.93 3.97
CA MET A 128 -1.11 -3.68 2.56
C MET A 128 -2.31 -2.72 2.42
N ARG A 129 -3.35 -2.91 3.25
CA ARG A 129 -4.52 -2.01 3.27
C ARG A 129 -4.16 -0.63 3.79
N SER A 130 -3.39 -0.55 4.87
CA SER A 130 -2.91 0.73 5.42
C SER A 130 -2.05 1.52 4.42
N LEU A 131 -1.19 0.87 3.63
CA LEU A 131 -0.45 1.52 2.55
C LEU A 131 -1.39 2.12 1.48
N GLY A 132 -2.52 1.47 1.21
CA GLY A 132 -3.57 2.02 0.35
C GLY A 132 -4.22 3.27 0.94
N ASP A 133 -4.54 3.23 2.23
CA ASP A 133 -5.13 4.37 2.95
C ASP A 133 -4.19 5.57 2.97
N LEU A 134 -2.90 5.35 3.21
CA LEU A 134 -1.86 6.38 3.11
C LEU A 134 -1.82 7.01 1.71
N ARG A 135 -1.91 6.19 0.65
CA ARG A 135 -2.00 6.70 -0.73
C ARG A 135 -3.26 7.53 -0.95
N HIS A 136 -4.40 7.14 -0.39
CA HIS A 136 -5.64 7.91 -0.50
C HIS A 136 -5.54 9.27 0.21
N VAL A 137 -4.97 9.29 1.42
CA VAL A 137 -4.73 10.52 2.18
C VAL A 137 -3.80 11.47 1.43
N LEU A 138 -2.68 10.95 0.91
CA LEU A 138 -1.75 11.76 0.12
C LEU A 138 -2.39 12.28 -1.17
N ALA A 139 -3.17 11.47 -1.88
CA ALA A 139 -3.83 11.89 -3.11
C ALA A 139 -4.79 13.06 -2.87
N GLU A 140 -5.55 13.04 -1.76
CA GLU A 140 -6.46 14.14 -1.41
C GLU A 140 -5.68 15.42 -1.09
N ARG A 141 -4.63 15.33 -0.29
CA ARG A 141 -3.77 16.49 0.03
C ARG A 141 -3.05 17.06 -1.19
N LEU A 142 -2.78 16.24 -2.19
CA LEU A 142 -2.17 16.65 -3.45
C LEU A 142 -3.16 17.20 -4.48
N GLY A 143 -4.46 17.07 -4.24
CA GLY A 143 -5.47 17.31 -5.26
C GLY A 143 -5.37 16.37 -6.46
N ILE A 144 -4.69 15.21 -6.30
CA ILE A 144 -4.61 14.18 -7.34
C ILE A 144 -5.96 13.48 -7.42
N SER A 145 -6.77 13.93 -8.37
CA SER A 145 -8.03 13.28 -8.72
C SER A 145 -7.81 12.18 -9.77
N VAL A 146 -8.79 11.28 -9.89
CA VAL A 146 -8.86 10.28 -10.97
C VAL A 146 -8.83 10.88 -12.38
N ALA A 147 -9.03 12.21 -12.52
CA ALA A 147 -9.02 12.92 -13.79
C ALA A 147 -7.63 13.45 -14.21
N SER A 148 -6.65 13.52 -13.29
CA SER A 148 -5.27 13.91 -13.59
C SER A 148 -4.32 12.99 -12.81
N PRO A 149 -4.11 11.75 -13.29
CA PRO A 149 -3.39 10.71 -12.55
C PRO A 149 -1.89 10.97 -12.45
N GLU A 150 -1.35 11.90 -13.24
CA GLU A 150 0.08 12.24 -13.23
C GLU A 150 0.24 13.62 -12.56
N GLY A 151 0.78 13.62 -11.34
CA GLY A 151 1.32 14.81 -10.70
C GLY A 151 2.64 15.26 -11.35
N ASP A 152 3.25 16.34 -10.86
CA ASP A 152 4.61 16.70 -11.30
C ASP A 152 5.60 15.61 -10.84
N PRO A 153 6.34 14.93 -11.74
CA PRO A 153 7.29 13.89 -11.34
C PRO A 153 8.41 14.38 -10.42
N ASN A 154 8.64 15.69 -10.36
CA ASN A 154 9.63 16.32 -9.48
C ASN A 154 9.02 16.81 -8.15
N ASP A 155 7.71 16.71 -7.99
CA ASP A 155 7.04 17.03 -6.74
C ASP A 155 7.28 15.91 -5.71
N GLN A 156 7.70 16.31 -4.52
CA GLN A 156 8.11 15.39 -3.44
C GLN A 156 6.96 14.47 -3.01
N PHE A 157 5.74 14.97 -3.01
CA PHE A 157 4.58 14.19 -2.61
C PHE A 157 4.13 13.21 -3.71
N THR A 158 4.30 13.56 -4.99
CA THR A 158 4.13 12.63 -6.11
C THR A 158 5.12 11.47 -6.03
N MET A 159 6.39 11.75 -5.71
CA MET A 159 7.39 10.71 -5.47
C MET A 159 7.01 9.80 -4.28
N LEU A 160 6.49 10.39 -3.20
CA LEU A 160 6.06 9.65 -2.02
C LEU A 160 4.85 8.75 -2.30
N TYR A 161 3.88 9.28 -3.06
CA TYR A 161 2.72 8.52 -3.52
C TYR A 161 3.16 7.30 -4.35
N ASP A 162 4.04 7.49 -5.32
CA ASP A 162 4.59 6.41 -6.15
C ASP A 162 5.36 5.37 -5.32
N TRP A 163 6.18 5.81 -4.37
CA TRP A 163 6.92 4.92 -3.47
C TRP A 163 6.00 4.05 -2.62
N LEU A 164 4.93 4.60 -2.03
CA LEU A 164 3.93 3.79 -1.32
C LEU A 164 3.24 2.78 -2.25
N GLY A 165 3.06 3.13 -3.53
CA GLY A 165 2.52 2.22 -4.53
C GLY A 165 3.42 1.04 -4.80
N TYR A 166 4.71 1.31 -4.93
CA TYR A 166 5.73 0.28 -5.06
C TYR A 166 5.77 -0.66 -3.84
N LEU A 167 5.68 -0.13 -2.62
CA LEU A 167 5.59 -0.95 -1.41
C LEU A 167 4.33 -1.84 -1.41
N GLN A 168 3.18 -1.25 -1.75
CA GLN A 168 1.91 -1.98 -1.80
C GLN A 168 1.92 -3.08 -2.86
N GLU A 169 2.42 -2.80 -4.07
CA GLU A 169 2.57 -3.79 -5.14
C GLU A 169 3.52 -4.93 -4.72
N SER A 170 4.65 -4.59 -4.10
CA SER A 170 5.61 -5.59 -3.59
C SER A 170 4.95 -6.55 -2.59
N LEU A 171 4.10 -6.01 -1.71
CA LEU A 171 3.39 -6.80 -0.69
C LEU A 171 2.27 -7.66 -1.28
N VAL A 172 1.53 -7.14 -2.26
CA VAL A 172 0.53 -7.90 -3.03
C VAL A 172 1.17 -9.10 -3.73
N LEU A 173 2.29 -8.88 -4.43
CA LEU A 173 2.99 -9.95 -5.15
C LEU A 173 3.50 -11.04 -4.20
N ALA A 174 4.03 -10.64 -3.04
CA ALA A 174 4.45 -11.58 -2.01
C ALA A 174 3.28 -12.39 -1.45
N LEU A 175 2.14 -11.75 -1.14
CA LEU A 175 0.94 -12.41 -0.60
C LEU A 175 0.39 -13.47 -1.57
N VAL A 176 0.26 -13.12 -2.85
CA VAL A 176 -0.19 -14.05 -3.89
C VAL A 176 0.74 -15.26 -3.98
N SER A 177 2.05 -15.04 -3.93
CA SER A 177 3.04 -16.12 -4.04
C SER A 177 3.04 -17.03 -2.81
N GLY A 178 2.86 -16.48 -1.61
CA GLY A 178 2.70 -17.26 -0.38
C GLY A 178 1.44 -18.15 -0.38
N ASP A 179 0.38 -17.74 -1.09
CA ASP A 179 -0.84 -18.55 -1.26
C ASP A 179 -0.60 -19.73 -2.21
N GLU A 180 0.12 -19.50 -3.30
CA GLU A 180 0.49 -20.56 -4.25
C GLU A 180 1.40 -21.62 -3.62
N GLU A 181 2.34 -21.21 -2.75
CA GLU A 181 3.19 -22.14 -2.01
C GLU A 181 2.40 -22.96 -0.97
N SER A 182 1.56 -22.30 -0.17
CA SER A 182 0.69 -22.97 0.81
C SER A 182 -0.25 -23.97 0.13
N GLY A 183 -0.84 -23.59 -1.01
CA GLY A 183 -1.70 -24.47 -1.80
C GLY A 183 -0.98 -25.63 -2.49
N ARG A 184 0.33 -25.51 -2.76
CA ARG A 184 1.16 -26.63 -3.25
C ARG A 184 1.48 -27.61 -2.13
N LEU A 185 1.87 -27.13 -0.95
CA LEU A 185 2.18 -27.96 0.21
C LEU A 185 0.96 -28.74 0.71
N ALA A 186 -0.23 -28.14 0.70
CA ALA A 186 -1.46 -28.81 1.10
C ALA A 186 -1.94 -29.91 0.12
N ARG A 187 -1.37 -29.99 -1.09
CA ARG A 187 -1.72 -30.99 -2.12
C ARG A 187 -0.69 -32.11 -2.27
N ALA A 188 0.47 -32.00 -1.61
CA ALA A 188 1.53 -32.99 -1.61
C ALA A 188 1.32 -34.04 -0.50
#